data_AF-X1NPM8-F1
#
_entry.id   AF-X1NPM8-F1
#
_cell.length_a   1.000
_cell.length_b   1.000
_cell.length_c   1.000
_cell.angle_alpha   90.00
_cell.angle_beta   90.00
_cell.angle_gamma   90.00
#
_symmetry.space_group_name_H-M   'P 1'
#
loop_
_entity.id
_entity.type
_entity.pdbx_description
1 polymer ?
#
loop_
_entity_poly.entity_id
_entity_poly.type
_entity_poly.pdbx_seq_one_letter_code
_entity_poly.pdbx_strand_id
1 'polypeptide(L)' 'QAPDWTESEFEVLVNSYGLPDEELAHRLPQRSMGAIEVVKEGIHAFHLGNDISMLSQMMRSYLDRRHGSVVCPKCGMNF' A
#
# COMPACT_ATOMS: atom_id res chain seq x y z
N GLN A 1 -8.49 -12.94 -6.15
CA GLN A 1 -8.74 -12.60 -4.73
C GLN A 1 -7.82 -11.47 -4.37
N ALA A 2 -8.33 -10.39 -3.77
CA ALA A 2 -7.46 -9.39 -3.15
C ALA A 2 -6.65 -10.11 -2.06
N PRO A 3 -5.34 -9.84 -1.93
CA PRO A 3 -4.53 -10.51 -0.93
C PRO A 3 -5.08 -10.21 0.48
N ASP A 4 -5.10 -11.21 1.37
CA ASP A 4 -5.56 -11.10 2.76
C ASP A 4 -4.58 -10.23 3.57
N TRP A 5 -4.51 -8.93 3.31
CA TRP A 5 -3.74 -8.00 4.13
C TRP A 5 -4.52 -7.60 5.36
N THR A 6 -3.82 -7.54 6.49
CA THR A 6 -4.32 -6.90 7.70
C THR A 6 -4.13 -5.38 7.61
N GLU A 7 -4.88 -4.63 8.42
CA GLU A 7 -4.74 -3.17 8.51
C GLU A 7 -3.32 -2.78 8.99
N SER A 8 -2.73 -3.52 9.93
CA SER A 8 -1.37 -3.28 10.43
C SER A 8 -0.30 -3.45 9.35
N GLU A 9 -0.39 -4.51 8.53
CA GLU A 9 0.56 -4.69 7.41
C GLU A 9 0.40 -3.59 6.36
N PHE A 10 -0.84 -3.19 6.07
CA PHE A 10 -1.12 -2.13 5.13
C PHE A 10 -0.60 -0.77 5.64
N GLU A 11 -0.73 -0.50 6.94
CA GLU A 11 -0.16 0.70 7.56
C GLU A 11 1.37 0.75 7.45
N VAL A 12 2.06 -0.39 7.67
CA VAL A 12 3.50 -0.46 7.43
C VAL A 12 3.85 -0.12 5.99
N LEU A 13 3.09 -0.65 5.03
CA LEU A 13 3.33 -0.41 3.60
C LEU A 13 3.08 1.06 3.22
N VAL A 14 2.00 1.65 3.72
CA VAL A 14 1.65 3.05 3.45
C VAL A 14 2.74 4.00 3.99
N ASN A 15 3.35 3.66 5.12
CA ASN A 15 4.44 4.43 5.72
C ASN A 15 5.84 4.00 5.26
N SER A 16 5.95 3.25 4.14
CA SER A 16 7.22 2.69 3.68
C SER A 16 7.96 3.54 2.64
N TYR A 17 7.44 4.70 2.26
CA TYR A 17 8.10 5.55 1.27
C TYR A 17 9.54 5.87 1.71
N GLY A 18 10.52 5.59 0.83
CA GLY A 18 11.94 5.78 1.11
C GLY A 18 12.61 4.64 1.89
N LEU A 19 11.87 3.63 2.34
CA LEU A 19 12.48 2.43 2.93
C LEU A 19 13.10 1.54 1.85
N PRO A 20 14.31 0.98 2.09
CA PRO A 20 14.86 -0.07 1.25
C PRO A 20 13.96 -1.31 1.23
N ASP A 21 13.93 -2.00 0.10
CA ASP A 21 13.16 -3.24 -0.07
C ASP A 21 13.52 -4.31 0.96
N GLU A 22 14.81 -4.42 1.31
CA GLU A 22 15.27 -5.33 2.35
C GLU A 22 14.60 -5.03 3.70
N GLU A 23 14.56 -3.76 4.11
CA GLU A 23 13.94 -3.36 5.37
C GLU A 23 12.43 -3.60 5.35
N LEU A 24 11.78 -3.35 4.22
CA LEU A 24 10.37 -3.61 4.04
C LEU A 24 10.05 -5.11 4.12
N ALA A 25 10.91 -5.97 3.58
CA ALA A 25 10.78 -7.43 3.70
C ALA A 25 10.90 -7.92 5.16
N HIS A 26 11.78 -7.30 5.96
CA HIS A 26 11.88 -7.61 7.40
C HIS A 26 10.62 -7.19 8.18
N ARG A 27 9.99 -6.07 7.79
CA ARG A 27 8.77 -5.55 8.44
C ARG A 27 7.50 -6.29 8.00
N LEU A 28 7.51 -6.90 6.81
CA LEU A 28 6.39 -7.65 6.23
C LEU A 28 6.79 -9.11 5.93
N PRO A 29 7.20 -9.90 6.93
CA PRO A 29 7.78 -11.23 6.70
C PRO A 29 6.79 -12.25 6.11
N GLN A 30 5.49 -11.96 6.18
CA GLN A 30 4.43 -12.79 5.60
C GLN A 30 4.08 -12.41 4.15
N ARG A 31 4.74 -11.39 3.59
CA ARG A 31 4.49 -10.89 2.24
C ARG A 31 5.69 -11.12 1.35
N SER A 32 5.45 -11.67 0.17
CA SER A 32 6.47 -11.71 -0.88
C SER A 32 6.69 -10.30 -1.46
N MET A 33 7.89 -10.07 -2.00
CA MET A 33 8.20 -8.81 -2.70
C MET A 33 7.20 -8.51 -3.83
N GLY A 34 6.75 -9.53 -4.56
CA GLY A 34 5.73 -9.37 -5.59
C GLY A 34 4.37 -8.92 -5.03
N ALA A 35 3.95 -9.46 -3.87
CA ALA A 35 2.71 -9.04 -3.23
C ALA A 35 2.79 -7.59 -2.72
N ILE A 36 3.95 -7.19 -2.19
CA ILE A 36 4.23 -5.81 -1.77
C ILE A 36 4.11 -4.87 -2.97
N GLU A 37 4.78 -5.19 -4.08
CA GLU A 37 4.79 -4.33 -5.27
C GLU A 37 3.39 -4.17 -5.89
N VAL A 38 2.60 -5.25 -5.96
CA VAL A 38 1.21 -5.20 -6.44
C VAL A 38 0.37 -4.23 -5.60
N VAL A 39 0.55 -4.20 -4.28
CA VAL A 39 -0.21 -3.28 -3.43
C VAL A 39 0.31 -1.86 -3.54
N LYS A 40 1.63 -1.64 -3.70
CA LYS A 40 2.19 -0.31 -4.00
C LYS A 40 1.63 0.25 -5.30
N GLU A 41 1.50 -0.58 -6.33
CA GLU A 41 0.83 -0.23 -7.59
C GLU A 41 -0.64 0.11 -7.38
N GLY A 42 -1.37 -0.68 -6.57
CA GLY A 42 -2.77 -0.38 -6.25
C GLY A 42 -2.95 0.94 -5.52
N ILE A 43 -2.08 1.26 -4.54
CA ILE A 43 -2.08 2.57 -3.86
C ILE A 43 -1.77 3.69 -4.87
N HIS A 44 -0.83 3.45 -5.78
CA HIS A 44 -0.49 4.40 -6.83
C HIS A 44 -1.60 4.57 -7.89
N ALA A 45 -2.41 3.55 -8.14
CA ALA A 45 -3.58 3.67 -8.98
C ALA A 45 -4.70 4.45 -8.27
N PHE A 46 -4.88 4.22 -6.97
CA PHE A 46 -5.91 4.88 -6.16
C PHE A 46 -5.82 6.40 -6.20
N HIS A 47 -4.66 6.96 -5.86
CA HIS A 47 -4.51 8.42 -5.84
C HIS A 47 -4.45 9.08 -7.21
N LEU A 48 -4.18 8.30 -8.28
CA LEU A 48 -4.31 8.77 -9.66
C LEU A 48 -5.76 8.70 -10.19
N GLY A 49 -6.69 8.13 -9.42
CA GLY A 49 -8.08 7.91 -9.85
C GLY A 49 -8.24 6.79 -10.88
N ASN A 50 -7.30 5.83 -10.92
CA ASN A 50 -7.30 4.69 -11.85
C ASN A 50 -7.99 3.45 -11.25
N ASP A 51 -7.97 2.33 -11.98
CA ASP A 51 -8.55 1.06 -11.50
C ASP A 51 -7.84 0.54 -10.23
N ILE A 52 -8.64 0.33 -9.18
CA ILE A 52 -8.25 -0.15 -7.86
C ILE A 52 -8.87 -1.50 -7.51
N SER A 53 -9.33 -2.25 -8.52
CA SER A 53 -9.92 -3.59 -8.37
C SER A 53 -9.00 -4.57 -7.63
N MET A 54 -7.68 -4.35 -7.68
CA MET A 54 -6.67 -5.13 -6.98
C MET A 54 -6.62 -4.91 -5.46
N LEU A 55 -7.07 -3.75 -4.98
CA LEU A 55 -7.11 -3.46 -3.54
C LEU A 55 -8.27 -4.19 -2.87
N SER A 56 -8.12 -4.56 -1.62
CA SER A 56 -9.26 -5.07 -0.83
C SER A 56 -10.18 -3.93 -0.39
N GLN A 57 -11.38 -4.25 0.09
CA GLN A 57 -12.27 -3.23 0.66
C GLN A 57 -11.63 -2.54 1.87
N MET A 58 -10.95 -3.30 2.74
CA MET A 58 -10.23 -2.76 3.89
C MET A 58 -9.20 -1.70 3.45
N MET A 59 -8.38 -2.01 2.44
CA MET A 59 -7.37 -1.09 1.93
C MET A 59 -7.99 0.20 1.37
N ARG A 60 -9.06 0.07 0.57
CA ARG A 60 -9.77 1.24 0.02
C ARG A 60 -10.33 2.12 1.14
N SER A 61 -11.03 1.53 2.11
CA SER A 61 -11.56 2.25 3.25
C SER A 61 -10.48 2.87 4.13
N TYR A 62 -9.30 2.27 4.22
CA TYR A 62 -8.15 2.88 4.90
C TYR A 62 -7.67 4.14 4.18
N LEU A 63 -7.47 4.05 2.85
CA LEU A 63 -7.02 5.18 2.04
C LEU A 63 -8.05 6.31 2.02
N ASP A 64 -9.34 6.01 1.86
CA ASP A 64 -10.43 7.01 1.92
C ASP A 64 -10.45 7.76 3.25
N ARG A 65 -10.31 7.05 4.38
CA ARG A 65 -10.32 7.66 5.72
C ARG A 65 -9.09 8.52 6.00
N ARG A 66 -7.98 8.26 5.32
CA ARG A 66 -6.69 8.95 5.52
C ARG A 66 -6.30 9.85 4.34
N HIS A 67 -7.20 10.11 3.41
CA HIS A 67 -6.99 11.04 2.31
C HIS A 67 -6.50 12.40 2.84
N GLY A 68 -5.45 12.94 2.24
CA GLY A 68 -4.70 14.14 2.63
C GLY A 68 -3.55 13.89 3.62
N SER A 69 -3.43 12.68 4.17
CA SER A 69 -2.40 12.33 5.17
C SER A 69 -1.51 11.15 4.75
N VAL A 70 -1.74 10.60 3.56
CA VAL A 70 -1.03 9.42 3.06
C VAL A 70 -0.02 9.82 1.99
N VAL A 71 1.23 9.40 2.19
CA VAL A 71 2.25 9.47 1.14
C VAL A 71 2.21 8.19 0.32
N CYS A 72 2.12 8.32 -1.00
CA CYS A 72 2.15 7.18 -1.91
C CYS A 72 3.51 6.46 -1.79
N PRO A 73 3.56 5.18 -1.40
CA PRO A 73 4.81 4.45 -1.19
C PRO A 73 5.56 4.16 -2.50
N LYS A 74 4.93 4.42 -3.65
CA LYS A 74 5.54 4.26 -4.97
C LYS A 74 6.18 5.54 -5.51
N CYS A 75 5.56 6.71 -5.29
CA CYS A 75 6.00 7.97 -5.92
C CYS A 75 6.28 9.12 -4.95
N GLY A 76 5.93 8.99 -3.66
CA GLY A 76 6.21 10.00 -2.64
C GLY A 76 5.25 11.19 -2.60
N MET A 77 4.22 11.22 -3.44
CA MET A 77 3.20 12.28 -3.39
C MET A 77 2.21 12.04 -2.26
N ASN A 78 1.85 13.11 -1.56
CA ASN A 78 0.73 13.11 -0.62
C ASN A 78 -0.59 13.22 -1.39
N PHE A 79 -1.61 12.48 -0.96
CA PHE A 79 -2.95 12.51 -1.52
C PHE A 79 -4.00 12.38 -0.43
#